data_AF-A0A6B0XJG4-F1
#
_entry.id   AF-A0A6B0XJG4-F1
#
_cell.length_a   1.000
_cell.length_b   1.000
_cell.length_c   1.000
_cell.angle_alpha   90.00
_cell.angle_beta   90.00
_cell.angle_gamma   90.00
#
_symmetry.space_group_name_H-M   'P 1'
#
loop_
_entity.id
_entity.type
_entity.pdbx_description
1 polymer ?
#
loop_
_entity_poly.entity_id
_entity_poly.type
_entity_poly.pdbx_seq_one_letter_code
_entity_poly.pdbx_strand_id
1 'polypeptide(L)'
;MDRRCDRVRTQRPSAEDRWSRAHRRDDSLMFARPRDVARLGLMASAAIVLFAFESLVPKPLPWMRLGLGNLPVLVALVSFGGGPALAISTIKLVVGGLLSGGFAGPAFVIGGGAGLASWLVMVAVRRIGARLFSVVGLSIWGALAHQLSQLALAAGYIGHSGLFALLPLALFSALVSGGVIGLLAWWTLEQLAKIGWLDQGQL
;
A
#
# COMPACT_ATOMS: atom_id res chain seq x y z
N MET A 1 61.74 12.99 -14.35
CA MET A 1 60.66 13.99 -14.26
C MET A 1 59.74 13.69 -15.44
N ASP A 2 58.49 13.30 -15.32
CA ASP A 2 57.53 13.40 -14.22
C ASP A 2 56.55 12.22 -14.29
N ARG A 3 56.08 11.79 -13.11
CA ARG A 3 55.19 10.63 -12.93
C ARG A 3 53.72 11.09 -13.03
N ARG A 4 52.84 10.12 -13.29
CA ARG A 4 51.39 10.16 -12.98
C ARG A 4 50.56 11.12 -13.81
N CYS A 5 50.13 10.65 -14.98
CA CYS A 5 48.77 10.96 -15.44
C CYS A 5 47.81 10.13 -14.56
N ASP A 6 47.59 10.67 -13.36
CA ASP A 6 46.75 10.11 -12.31
C ASP A 6 45.29 10.07 -12.80
N ARG A 7 44.78 8.85 -12.89
CA ARG A 7 43.49 8.48 -12.29
C ARG A 7 42.29 9.22 -12.89
N VAL A 8 41.82 8.70 -14.04
CA VAL A 8 40.39 8.66 -14.35
C VAL A 8 39.72 7.94 -13.19
N ARG A 9 39.39 8.71 -12.15
CA ARG A 9 38.61 8.27 -11.02
C ARG A 9 37.23 8.03 -11.60
N THR A 10 36.96 6.79 -11.99
CA THR A 10 35.61 6.28 -12.21
C THR A 10 34.83 6.53 -10.92
N GLN A 11 34.25 7.73 -10.82
CA GLN A 11 33.24 8.03 -9.82
C GLN A 11 32.06 7.14 -10.17
N ARG A 12 32.08 5.92 -9.62
CA ARG A 12 30.87 5.11 -9.55
C ARG A 12 29.84 6.01 -8.87
N PRO A 13 28.67 6.26 -9.50
CA PRO A 13 27.64 7.07 -8.87
C PRO A 13 27.41 6.57 -7.45
N SER A 14 27.36 7.47 -6.47
CA SER A 14 27.00 7.08 -5.10
C SER A 14 25.72 6.25 -5.16
N ALA A 15 25.60 5.20 -4.35
CA ALA A 15 24.38 4.41 -4.30
C ALA A 15 23.17 5.34 -4.15
N GLU A 16 23.28 6.36 -3.29
CA GLU A 16 22.26 7.40 -3.04
C GLU A 16 21.88 8.21 -4.29
N ASP A 17 22.81 8.51 -5.20
CA ASP A 17 22.55 9.22 -6.47
C ASP A 17 21.87 8.35 -7.54
N ARG A 18 21.99 7.03 -7.40
CA ARG A 18 21.25 6.05 -8.21
C ARG A 18 19.83 5.89 -7.68
N TRP A 19 19.68 5.78 -6.36
CA TRP A 19 18.39 5.64 -5.69
C TRP A 19 17.52 6.89 -5.86
N SER A 20 18.11 8.07 -5.69
CA SER A 20 17.40 9.34 -5.83
C SER A 20 17.03 9.69 -7.27
N ARG A 21 17.62 9.05 -8.28
CA ARG A 21 17.22 9.18 -9.69
C ARG A 21 16.24 8.10 -10.15
N ALA A 22 16.32 6.88 -9.60
CA ALA A 22 15.30 5.85 -9.81
C ALA A 22 13.95 6.30 -9.22
N HIS A 23 13.94 6.82 -7.99
CA HIS A 23 12.71 7.30 -7.34
C HIS A 23 12.14 8.62 -7.90
N ARG A 24 12.91 9.41 -8.66
CA ARG A 24 12.41 10.69 -9.23
C ARG A 24 11.93 10.58 -10.67
N ARG A 25 12.27 9.50 -11.40
CA ARG A 25 11.84 9.30 -12.79
C ARG A 25 10.56 8.49 -12.94
N ASP A 26 10.17 7.70 -11.94
CA ASP A 26 9.10 6.71 -12.13
C ASP A 26 7.67 7.28 -12.06
N ASP A 27 7.36 8.27 -11.23
CA ASP A 27 5.97 8.72 -11.06
C ASP A 27 5.35 9.39 -12.32
N SER A 28 6.17 9.91 -13.24
CA SER A 28 5.70 10.60 -14.46
C SER A 28 5.85 9.79 -15.75
N LEU A 29 6.68 8.73 -15.77
CA LEU A 29 6.87 7.85 -16.93
C LEU A 29 6.13 6.51 -16.80
N MET A 30 5.42 6.27 -15.70
CA MET A 30 4.80 4.97 -15.44
C MET A 30 3.63 4.61 -16.35
N PHE A 31 2.98 5.61 -16.95
CA PHE A 31 1.97 5.40 -17.99
C PHE A 31 2.55 5.41 -19.41
N ALA A 32 3.88 5.47 -19.56
CA ALA A 32 4.53 5.56 -20.87
C ALA A 32 4.31 4.31 -21.73
N ARG A 33 3.93 3.18 -21.13
CA ARG A 33 3.63 1.93 -21.85
C ARG A 33 2.18 1.50 -21.58
N PRO A 34 1.39 1.20 -22.62
CA PRO A 34 0.01 0.70 -22.48
C PRO A 34 -0.10 -0.55 -21.60
N ARG A 35 0.97 -1.37 -21.56
CA ARG A 35 1.04 -2.57 -20.74
C ARG A 35 0.98 -2.26 -19.24
N ASP A 36 1.59 -1.19 -18.77
CA ASP A 36 1.64 -0.86 -17.34
C ASP A 36 0.29 -0.32 -16.85
N VAL A 37 -0.40 0.45 -17.70
CA VAL A 37 -1.79 0.85 -17.47
C VAL A 37 -2.71 -0.37 -17.37
N ALA A 38 -2.57 -1.34 -18.27
CA ALA A 38 -3.37 -2.56 -18.25
C ALA A 38 -3.12 -3.39 -16.97
N ARG A 39 -1.85 -3.51 -16.55
CA ARG A 39 -1.47 -4.21 -15.30
C ARG A 39 -2.04 -3.53 -14.06
N LEU A 40 -1.98 -2.20 -14.00
CA LEU A 40 -2.60 -1.42 -12.93
C LEU A 40 -4.12 -1.56 -12.92
N GLY A 41 -4.75 -1.55 -14.09
CA GLY A 41 -6.18 -1.80 -14.24
C GLY A 41 -6.59 -3.17 -13.68
N LEU A 42 -5.82 -4.22 -13.98
CA LEU A 42 -6.05 -5.56 -13.45
C LEU A 42 -5.93 -5.61 -11.92
N MET A 43 -4.92 -4.93 -11.34
CA MET A 43 -4.76 -4.82 -9.89
C MET A 43 -5.91 -4.03 -9.25
N ALA A 44 -6.36 -2.96 -9.90
CA ALA A 44 -7.52 -2.18 -9.46
C ALA A 44 -8.81 -3.01 -9.48
N SER A 45 -9.06 -3.76 -10.56
CA SER A 45 -10.22 -4.64 -10.63
C SER A 45 -10.15 -5.74 -9.57
N ALA A 46 -8.98 -6.34 -9.34
CA ALA A 46 -8.79 -7.33 -8.29
C ALA A 46 -9.07 -6.72 -6.90
N ALA A 47 -8.63 -5.49 -6.63
CA ALA A 47 -8.91 -4.79 -5.37
C ALA A 47 -10.41 -4.60 -5.13
N ILE A 48 -11.16 -4.22 -6.17
CA ILE A 48 -12.61 -4.03 -6.10
C ILE A 48 -13.31 -5.37 -5.89
N VAL A 49 -12.93 -6.41 -6.64
CA VAL A 49 -13.54 -7.75 -6.52
C VAL A 49 -13.30 -8.33 -5.12
N LEU A 50 -12.07 -8.26 -4.59
CA LEU A 50 -11.79 -8.72 -3.23
C LEU A 50 -12.54 -7.91 -2.18
N PHE A 51 -12.67 -6.59 -2.37
CA PHE A 51 -13.45 -5.73 -1.48
C PHE A 51 -14.95 -6.07 -1.50
N ALA A 52 -15.51 -6.34 -2.68
CA ALA A 52 -16.89 -6.75 -2.84
C ALA A 52 -17.12 -8.13 -2.21
N PHE A 53 -16.22 -9.09 -2.47
CA PHE A 53 -16.25 -10.42 -1.88
C PHE A 53 -16.19 -10.37 -0.35
N GLU A 54 -15.29 -9.58 0.22
CA GLU A 54 -15.23 -9.35 1.67
C GLU A 54 -16.53 -8.76 2.23
N SER A 55 -17.25 -7.96 1.44
CA SER A 55 -18.54 -7.38 1.84
C SER A 55 -19.69 -8.39 1.78
N LEU A 56 -19.54 -9.48 1.01
CA LEU A 56 -20.49 -10.61 0.94
C LEU A 56 -20.27 -11.63 2.06
N VAL A 57 -19.05 -11.73 2.59
CA VAL A 57 -18.75 -12.61 3.72
C VAL A 57 -19.45 -12.09 4.98
N PRO A 58 -20.25 -12.91 5.68
CA PRO A 58 -20.90 -12.51 6.92
C PRO A 58 -19.83 -12.12 7.94
N LYS A 59 -19.91 -10.88 8.43
CA LYS A 59 -18.88 -10.32 9.31
C LYS A 59 -19.12 -10.81 10.73
N PRO A 60 -18.10 -11.38 11.42
CA PRO A 60 -18.24 -11.78 12.81
C PRO A 60 -18.50 -10.58 13.74
N LEU A 61 -18.06 -9.38 13.36
CA LEU A 61 -18.30 -8.12 14.06
C LEU A 61 -18.63 -7.01 13.05
N PRO A 62 -19.63 -6.14 13.31
CA PRO A 62 -20.07 -5.10 12.37
C PRO A 62 -18.95 -4.18 11.87
N TRP A 63 -17.95 -3.96 12.73
CA TRP A 63 -16.85 -3.03 12.53
C TRP A 63 -15.55 -3.70 12.05
N MET A 64 -15.47 -5.03 12.10
CA MET A 64 -14.24 -5.75 11.80
C MET A 64 -14.22 -6.17 10.33
N ARG A 65 -13.28 -5.59 9.58
CA ARG A 65 -12.99 -5.97 8.20
C ARG A 65 -11.67 -6.73 8.17
N LEU A 66 -11.63 -7.80 7.39
CA LEU A 66 -10.46 -8.64 7.17
C LEU A 66 -9.38 -7.90 6.36
N GLY A 67 -9.77 -6.86 5.62
CA GLY A 67 -8.85 -6.04 4.85
C GLY A 67 -8.37 -6.70 3.56
N LEU A 68 -9.08 -7.72 3.05
CA LEU A 68 -8.69 -8.47 1.85
C LEU A 68 -8.51 -7.55 0.64
N GLY A 69 -9.34 -6.52 0.51
CA GLY A 69 -9.21 -5.51 -0.54
C GLY A 69 -7.95 -4.64 -0.44
N ASN A 70 -7.15 -4.71 0.63
CA ASN A 70 -5.86 -4.03 0.75
C ASN A 70 -4.70 -4.85 0.17
N LEU A 71 -4.89 -6.14 -0.10
CA LEU A 71 -3.84 -7.00 -0.65
C LEU A 71 -3.35 -6.50 -2.02
N PRO A 72 -4.21 -6.21 -3.01
CA PRO A 72 -3.73 -5.73 -4.31
C PRO A 72 -3.13 -4.32 -4.23
N VAL A 73 -3.56 -3.49 -3.26
CA VAL A 73 -2.96 -2.18 -2.98
C VAL A 73 -1.52 -2.34 -2.49
N LEU A 74 -1.29 -3.29 -1.58
CA LEU A 74 0.05 -3.60 -1.06
C LEU A 74 0.96 -4.19 -2.16
N VAL A 75 0.45 -5.12 -2.95
CA VAL A 75 1.18 -5.69 -4.10
C VAL A 75 1.55 -4.58 -5.07
N ALA A 76 0.61 -3.69 -5.42
CA ALA A 76 0.91 -2.56 -6.27
C ALA A 76 1.89 -1.58 -5.63
N LEU A 77 1.82 -1.36 -4.32
CA LEU A 77 2.79 -0.52 -3.62
C LEU A 77 4.20 -1.09 -3.76
N VAL A 78 4.38 -2.40 -3.61
CA VAL A 78 5.68 -3.07 -3.75
C VAL A 78 6.16 -3.07 -5.21
N SER A 79 5.29 -3.43 -6.15
CA SER A 79 5.66 -3.63 -7.56
C SER A 79 5.74 -2.35 -8.41
N PHE A 80 4.99 -1.31 -8.04
CA PHE A 80 4.78 -0.14 -8.88
C PHE A 80 5.05 1.19 -8.16
N GLY A 81 5.24 1.16 -6.84
CA GLY A 81 5.55 2.36 -6.06
C GLY A 81 4.34 3.05 -5.41
N GLY A 82 4.59 4.22 -4.84
CA GLY A 82 3.64 4.94 -3.98
C GLY A 82 2.42 5.51 -4.70
N GLY A 83 2.63 6.18 -5.83
CA GLY A 83 1.57 6.85 -6.60
C GLY A 83 0.49 5.88 -7.13
N PRO A 84 0.85 4.76 -7.75
CA PRO A 84 -0.14 3.82 -8.30
C PRO A 84 -0.93 3.07 -7.23
N ALA A 85 -0.29 2.76 -6.10
CA ALA A 85 -0.97 2.19 -4.95
C ALA A 85 -2.03 3.16 -4.39
N LEU A 86 -1.73 4.47 -4.33
CA LEU A 86 -2.73 5.48 -4.00
C LEU A 86 -3.89 5.49 -4.99
N ALA A 87 -3.60 5.46 -6.29
CA ALA A 87 -4.62 5.47 -7.31
C ALA A 87 -5.58 4.27 -7.14
N ILE A 88 -5.03 3.07 -6.96
CA ILE A 88 -5.82 1.85 -6.73
C ILE A 88 -6.63 1.95 -5.43
N SER A 89 -6.03 2.42 -4.34
CA SER A 89 -6.70 2.61 -3.06
C SER A 89 -7.86 3.62 -3.16
N THR A 90 -7.65 4.72 -3.88
CA THR A 90 -8.65 5.78 -4.09
C THR A 90 -9.80 5.27 -4.96
N ILE A 91 -9.49 4.59 -6.07
CA ILE A 91 -10.50 3.96 -6.93
C ILE A 91 -11.33 2.96 -6.11
N LYS A 92 -10.68 2.11 -5.32
CA LYS A 92 -11.35 1.14 -4.45
C LYS A 92 -12.28 1.84 -3.45
N LEU A 93 -11.85 2.95 -2.85
CA LEU A 93 -12.66 3.71 -1.90
C LEU A 93 -13.88 4.33 -2.58
N VAL A 94 -13.72 4.96 -3.74
CA VAL A 94 -14.81 5.54 -4.53
C VAL A 94 -15.81 4.48 -4.93
N VAL A 95 -15.34 3.40 -5.56
CA VAL A 95 -16.20 2.30 -6.00
C VAL A 95 -16.86 1.61 -4.80
N GLY A 96 -16.12 1.38 -3.72
CA GLY A 96 -16.67 0.78 -2.50
C GLY A 96 -17.73 1.67 -1.83
N GLY A 97 -17.55 2.99 -1.85
CA GLY A 97 -18.56 3.94 -1.38
C GLY A 97 -19.81 3.93 -2.24
N LEU A 98 -19.66 3.83 -3.56
CA LEU A 98 -20.79 3.72 -4.49
C LEU A 98 -21.56 2.41 -4.31
N LEU A 99 -20.86 1.27 -4.23
CA LEU A 99 -21.47 -0.06 -4.06
C LEU A 99 -22.22 -0.21 -2.72
N SER A 100 -21.73 0.46 -1.67
CA SER A 100 -22.38 0.46 -0.36
C SER A 100 -23.46 1.53 -0.19
N GLY A 101 -23.65 2.40 -1.19
CA GLY A 101 -24.59 3.53 -1.12
C GLY A 101 -24.15 4.66 -0.17
N GLY A 102 -22.93 4.60 0.36
CA GLY A 102 -22.36 5.56 1.31
C GLY A 102 -21.38 6.57 0.70
N PHE A 103 -21.45 6.77 -0.63
CA PHE A 103 -20.60 7.74 -1.34
C PHE A 103 -20.78 9.15 -0.76
N ALA A 104 -19.67 9.85 -0.52
CA ALA A 104 -19.63 11.14 0.19
C ALA A 104 -20.20 11.13 1.63
N GLY A 105 -20.51 9.96 2.20
CA GLY A 105 -20.93 9.82 3.59
C GLY A 105 -19.77 9.83 4.60
N PRO A 106 -20.07 9.74 5.90
CA PRO A 106 -19.06 9.75 6.96
C PRO A 106 -18.03 8.63 6.80
N ALA A 107 -18.48 7.44 6.39
CA ALA A 107 -17.61 6.28 6.15
C ALA A 107 -16.63 6.52 5.00
N PHE A 108 -17.01 7.29 3.98
CA PHE A 108 -16.15 7.64 2.85
C PHE A 108 -15.04 8.60 3.30
N VAL A 109 -15.38 9.64 4.08
CA VAL A 109 -14.40 10.61 4.61
C VAL A 109 -13.42 9.94 5.59
N ILE A 110 -13.95 9.15 6.53
CA ILE A 110 -13.13 8.40 7.50
C ILE A 110 -12.23 7.39 6.78
N GLY A 111 -12.77 6.62 5.83
CA GLY A 111 -12.01 5.64 5.06
C GLY A 111 -10.93 6.27 4.18
N GLY A 112 -11.23 7.42 3.55
CA GLY A 112 -10.27 8.19 2.76
C GLY A 112 -9.16 8.78 3.59
N GLY A 113 -9.49 9.42 4.71
CA GLY A 113 -8.49 9.93 5.66
C GLY A 113 -7.59 8.82 6.21
N ALA A 114 -8.18 7.68 6.59
CA ALA A 114 -7.42 6.53 7.04
C ALA A 114 -6.53 5.92 5.94
N GLY A 115 -7.01 5.91 4.68
CA GLY A 115 -6.24 5.45 3.52
C GLY A 115 -5.03 6.33 3.24
N LEU A 116 -5.22 7.65 3.27
CA LEU A 116 -4.14 8.63 3.09
C LEU A 116 -3.11 8.56 4.22
N ALA A 117 -3.56 8.47 5.47
CA ALA A 117 -2.67 8.32 6.61
C ALA A 117 -1.85 7.01 6.54
N SER A 118 -2.49 5.89 6.18
CA SER A 118 -1.81 4.62 5.97
C SER A 118 -0.76 4.71 4.85
N TRP A 119 -1.09 5.36 3.74
CA TRP A 119 -0.14 5.58 2.65
C TRP A 119 1.07 6.42 3.09
N LEU A 120 0.84 7.53 3.81
CA LEU A 120 1.92 8.36 4.33
C LEU A 120 2.87 7.56 5.24
N VAL A 121 2.31 6.72 6.11
CA VAL A 121 3.11 5.84 6.98
C VAL A 121 3.88 4.81 6.16
N MET A 122 3.25 4.15 5.20
CA MET A 122 3.92 3.18 4.33
C MET A 122 5.06 3.82 3.51
N VAL A 123 4.87 5.04 3.00
CA VAL A 123 5.93 5.80 2.30
C VAL A 123 7.07 6.17 3.25
N ALA A 124 6.74 6.63 4.46
CA ALA A 124 7.75 6.97 5.47
C ALA A 124 8.56 5.74 5.90
N VAL A 125 7.91 4.62 6.21
CA VAL A 125 8.54 3.36 6.59
C VAL A 125 9.44 2.83 5.46
N ARG A 126 8.98 2.93 4.21
CA ARG A 126 9.80 2.56 3.05
C ARG A 126 11.04 3.45 2.90
N ARG A 127 10.94 4.76 3.15
CA ARG A 127 12.11 5.65 3.10
C ARG A 127 13.12 5.39 4.21
N ILE A 128 12.66 5.04 5.40
CA ILE A 128 13.52 4.83 6.57
C ILE A 128 14.15 3.43 6.57
N GLY A 129 13.47 2.43 6.00
CA GLY A 129 13.86 1.03 6.17
C GLY A 129 13.63 0.13 4.94
N ALA A 130 13.84 0.63 3.72
CA ALA A 130 13.76 -0.18 2.49
C ALA A 130 14.61 -1.47 2.51
N ARG A 131 15.66 -1.52 3.35
CA ARG A 131 16.53 -2.70 3.53
C ARG A 131 16.24 -3.53 4.79
N LEU A 132 15.39 -3.05 5.68
CA LEU A 132 15.16 -3.63 7.01
C LEU A 132 13.78 -4.27 7.16
N PHE A 133 12.79 -3.82 6.38
CA PHE A 133 11.41 -4.31 6.49
C PHE A 133 11.03 -5.20 5.31
N SER A 134 10.68 -6.46 5.62
CA SER A 134 10.04 -7.39 4.69
C SER A 134 8.66 -6.87 4.25
N VAL A 135 8.16 -7.37 3.12
CA VAL A 135 6.80 -7.10 2.60
C VAL A 135 5.73 -7.30 3.68
N VAL A 136 5.93 -8.31 4.54
CA VAL A 136 5.04 -8.60 5.68
C VAL A 136 5.05 -7.47 6.72
N GLY A 137 6.23 -6.93 7.05
CA GLY A 137 6.36 -5.83 8.00
C GLY A 137 5.73 -4.53 7.48
N LEU A 138 5.89 -4.24 6.18
CA LEU A 138 5.23 -3.10 5.55
C LEU A 138 3.71 -3.22 5.58
N SER A 139 3.19 -4.44 5.35
CA SER A 139 1.76 -4.76 5.48
C SER A 139 1.24 -4.48 6.90
N ILE A 140 1.94 -4.99 7.92
CA ILE A 140 1.57 -4.82 9.33
C ILE A 140 1.54 -3.33 9.71
N TRP A 141 2.60 -2.57 9.37
CA TRP A 141 2.64 -1.14 9.67
C TRP A 141 1.53 -0.36 8.98
N GLY A 142 1.25 -0.67 7.72
CA GLY A 142 0.17 -0.03 6.98
C GLY A 142 -1.22 -0.39 7.52
N ALA A 143 -1.43 -1.66 7.91
CA ALA A 143 -2.68 -2.11 8.54
C ALA A 143 -2.90 -1.42 9.89
N LEU A 144 -1.86 -1.35 10.74
CA LEU A 144 -1.92 -0.64 12.02
C LEU A 144 -2.23 0.84 11.83
N ALA A 145 -1.52 1.51 10.91
CA ALA A 145 -1.75 2.92 10.62
C ALA A 145 -3.16 3.19 10.08
N HIS A 146 -3.67 2.32 9.22
CA HIS A 146 -5.02 2.43 8.69
C HIS A 146 -6.08 2.28 9.78
N GLN A 147 -5.98 1.22 10.60
CA GLN A 147 -6.93 0.96 11.68
C GLN A 147 -6.88 2.01 12.78
N LEU A 148 -5.69 2.51 13.13
CA LEU A 148 -5.55 3.59 14.10
C LEU A 148 -6.16 4.89 13.59
N SER A 149 -5.90 5.25 12.33
CA SER A 149 -6.44 6.47 11.72
C SER A 149 -7.96 6.37 11.52
N GLN A 150 -8.47 5.20 11.10
CA GLN A 150 -9.90 4.96 10.97
C GLN A 150 -10.59 5.10 12.32
N LEU A 151 -10.03 4.55 13.39
CA LEU A 151 -10.60 4.64 14.74
C LEU A 151 -10.54 6.08 15.28
N ALA A 152 -9.42 6.78 15.10
CA ALA A 152 -9.26 8.17 15.54
C ALA A 152 -10.25 9.12 14.82
N LEU A 153 -10.37 9.00 13.50
CA LEU A 153 -11.30 9.80 12.71
C LEU A 153 -12.76 9.45 13.04
N ALA A 154 -13.08 8.17 13.26
CA ALA A 154 -14.41 7.75 13.70
C ALA A 154 -14.76 8.29 15.09
N ALA A 155 -13.82 8.22 16.05
CA ALA A 155 -14.01 8.77 17.40
C ALA A 155 -14.23 10.29 17.38
N GLY A 156 -13.48 11.01 16.53
CA GLY A 156 -13.66 12.46 16.34
C GLY A 156 -15.00 12.81 15.69
N TYR A 157 -15.46 12.02 14.72
CA TYR A 157 -16.75 12.25 14.05
C TYR A 157 -17.95 11.94 14.95
N ILE A 158 -17.89 10.85 15.72
CA ILE A 158 -18.98 10.41 16.61
C ILE A 158 -18.98 11.20 17.94
N GLY A 159 -17.84 11.79 18.32
CA GLY A 159 -17.71 12.55 19.57
C GLY A 159 -17.72 11.66 20.82
N HIS A 160 -17.46 10.36 20.68
CA HIS A 160 -17.51 9.41 21.79
C HIS A 160 -16.14 8.75 22.03
N SER A 161 -15.51 9.13 23.15
CA SER A 161 -14.18 8.61 23.55
C SER A 161 -14.18 7.12 23.91
N GLY A 162 -15.35 6.52 24.16
CA GLY A 162 -15.50 5.08 24.38
C GLY A 162 -15.01 4.22 23.23
N LEU A 163 -14.88 4.78 22.01
CA LEU A 163 -14.29 4.06 20.87
C LEU A 163 -12.81 3.70 21.09
N PHE A 164 -12.06 4.45 21.91
CA PHE A 164 -10.67 4.09 22.24
C PHE A 164 -10.57 2.81 23.07
N ALA A 165 -11.65 2.37 23.73
CA ALA A 165 -11.68 1.05 24.37
C ALA A 165 -11.61 -0.11 23.36
N LEU A 166 -11.97 0.13 22.09
CA LEU A 166 -11.84 -0.84 20.99
C LEU A 166 -10.41 -0.89 20.42
N LEU A 167 -9.54 0.03 20.82
CA LEU A 167 -8.19 0.16 20.26
C LEU A 167 -7.32 -1.09 20.44
N PRO A 168 -7.31 -1.79 21.60
CA PRO A 168 -6.56 -3.05 21.74
C PRO A 168 -7.05 -4.13 20.77
N LEU A 169 -8.38 -4.24 20.62
CA LEU A 169 -9.01 -5.20 19.71
C LEU A 169 -8.73 -4.83 18.24
N ALA A 170 -8.82 -3.54 17.90
CA ALA A 170 -8.53 -3.03 16.58
C ALA A 170 -7.07 -3.27 16.18
N LEU A 171 -6.11 -2.98 17.06
CA LEU A 171 -4.69 -3.25 16.80
C LEU A 171 -4.40 -4.75 16.69
N PHE A 172 -5.02 -5.58 17.52
CA PHE A 172 -4.88 -7.03 17.40
C PHE A 172 -5.42 -7.53 16.05
N SER A 173 -6.61 -7.05 15.64
CA SER A 173 -7.17 -7.38 14.32
C SER A 173 -6.30 -6.89 13.16
N ALA A 174 -5.70 -5.70 13.29
CA ALA A 174 -4.79 -5.14 12.30
C ALA A 174 -3.47 -5.93 12.20
N LEU A 175 -2.96 -6.44 13.32
CA LEU A 175 -1.77 -7.27 13.34
C LEU A 175 -2.03 -8.63 12.66
N VAL A 176 -3.14 -9.29 12.99
CA VAL A 176 -3.53 -10.57 12.39
C VAL A 176 -3.81 -10.42 10.90
N SER A 177 -4.69 -9.48 10.53
CA SER A 177 -5.01 -9.21 9.11
C SER A 177 -3.78 -8.75 8.32
N GLY A 178 -2.99 -7.82 8.87
CA GLY A 178 -1.76 -7.33 8.24
C GLY A 178 -0.73 -8.43 8.04
N GLY A 179 -0.59 -9.36 8.98
CA GLY A 179 0.27 -10.53 8.86
C GLY A 179 -0.21 -11.49 7.76
N VAL A 180 -1.50 -11.85 7.76
CA VAL A 180 -2.11 -12.73 6.74
C VAL A 180 -2.00 -12.12 5.35
N ILE A 181 -2.39 -10.85 5.19
CA ILE A 181 -2.30 -10.12 3.92
C ILE A 181 -0.84 -9.98 3.48
N GLY A 182 0.08 -9.74 4.41
CA GLY A 182 1.50 -9.65 4.13
C GLY A 182 2.08 -10.95 3.58
N LEU A 183 1.69 -12.08 4.16
CA LEU A 183 2.11 -13.41 3.70
C LEU A 183 1.52 -13.74 2.32
N LEU A 184 0.23 -13.46 2.13
CA LEU A 184 -0.43 -13.64 0.83
C LEU A 184 0.16 -12.74 -0.25
N ALA A 185 0.53 -11.50 0.09
CA ALA A 185 1.18 -10.58 -0.83
C ALA A 185 2.57 -11.09 -1.22
N TRP A 186 3.34 -11.61 -0.27
CA TRP A 186 4.63 -12.25 -0.56
C TRP A 186 4.48 -13.44 -1.53
N TRP A 187 3.53 -14.34 -1.25
CA TRP A 187 3.25 -15.48 -2.14
C TRP A 187 2.80 -15.02 -3.53
N THR A 188 1.94 -14.01 -3.61
CA THR A 188 1.46 -13.42 -4.87
C THR A 188 2.61 -12.83 -5.67
N LEU A 189 3.51 -12.09 -5.03
CA LEU A 189 4.70 -11.53 -5.68
C LEU A 189 5.63 -12.62 -6.23
N GLU A 190 5.81 -13.71 -5.48
CA GLU A 190 6.64 -14.84 -5.94
C GLU A 190 6.04 -15.52 -7.18
N GLN A 191 4.71 -15.68 -7.22
CA GLN A 191 4.03 -16.23 -8.40
C GLN A 191 4.10 -15.27 -9.60
N LEU A 192 3.92 -13.97 -9.38
CA LEU A 192 4.04 -12.96 -10.42
C LEU A 192 5.46 -12.89 -11.00
N ALA A 193 6.49 -13.09 -10.17
CA ALA A 193 7.87 -13.16 -10.60
C ALA A 193 8.14 -14.40 -11.46
N LYS A 194 7.60 -15.57 -11.09
CA LYS A 194 7.71 -16.82 -11.87
C LYS A 194 7.09 -16.71 -13.26
N ILE A 195 6.00 -15.95 -13.39
CA ILE A 195 5.27 -15.74 -14.66
C ILE A 195 5.96 -14.66 -15.52
N GLY A 196 7.01 -13.98 -15.02
CA GLY A 196 7.68 -12.89 -15.74
C GLY A 196 6.81 -11.63 -15.87
N TRP A 197 5.82 -11.49 -14.99
CA TRP A 197 4.87 -10.37 -15.04
C TRP A 197 5.50 -9.07 -14.50
N LEU A 198 6.50 -9.18 -13.64
CA LEU A 198 7.29 -8.09 -13.09
C LEU A 198 8.64 -8.00 -13.79
N ASP A 199 9.02 -6.80 -14.25
CA ASP A 199 10.33 -6.55 -14.86
C ASP A 199 11.41 -6.64 -13.75
N GLN A 200 12.50 -7.37 -13.96
CA GLN A 200 13.45 -7.77 -12.89
C GLN A 200 14.19 -6.61 -12.18
N GLY A 201 13.97 -5.37 -12.60
CA GLY A 201 14.45 -4.17 -11.91
C GLY A 201 13.50 -3.62 -10.82
N GLN A 202 12.36 -4.26 -10.58
CA GLN A 202 11.30 -3.81 -9.64
C GLN A 202 11.26 -4.60 -8.31
N LEU A 203 12.10 -5.64 -8.16
CA LEU A 203 12.29 -6.41 -6.92
C LEU A 203 13.65 -6.05 -6.29
#